data_AF-A0A7W7H3V2-F1
#
_entry.id   AF-A0A7W7H3V2-F1
#
_cell.length_a   1.000
_cell.length_b   1.000
_cell.length_c   1.000
_cell.angle_alpha   90.00
_cell.angle_beta   90.00
_cell.angle_gamma   90.00
#
_symmetry.space_group_name_H-M   'P 1'
#
loop_
_entity.id
_entity.type
_entity.pdbx_description
1 polymer ?
#
loop_
_entity_poly.entity_id
_entity_poly.type
_entity_poly.pdbx_seq_one_letter_code
_entity_poly.pdbx_strand_id
1 'polypeptide(L)'
;MIRDYDEFLGRLFDRVSAPTVLLILIALTSLIALLWYFFPRWIPRRMPRLRALRRPRFRLPRWRLPRWKLPKWQLPRWRRRRKEKPKVKAKPAPAVAEPVDEEAEAPAPAPVGGLSLADRLAAEGRYAEAIRERLRETVTDLTRAGVITPQPGTTALELTTAAAGNRPVIGPPLGGATEIFSEIWYGRRDARRDHDDRMRALTAEVRAALTSPPGGQR
;
A
#
# COMPACT_ATOMS: atom_id res chain seq x y z
N MET A 1 -10.07 5.25 -22.45
CA MET A 1 -10.61 4.99 -21.10
C MET A 1 -10.60 6.22 -20.19
N ILE A 2 -9.50 6.96 -20.00
CA ILE A 2 -9.51 8.20 -19.19
C ILE A 2 -10.23 9.35 -19.94
N ARG A 3 -9.99 9.46 -21.25
CA ARG A 3 -10.60 10.52 -22.09
C ARG A 3 -12.13 10.41 -22.20
N ASP A 4 -12.64 9.18 -22.28
CA ASP A 4 -14.08 8.90 -22.32
C ASP A 4 -14.76 9.21 -20.96
N TYR A 5 -14.01 9.05 -19.87
CA TYR A 5 -14.46 9.33 -18.51
C TYR A 5 -14.53 10.85 -18.24
N ASP A 6 -13.53 11.61 -18.68
CA ASP A 6 -13.53 13.07 -18.56
C ASP A 6 -14.64 13.72 -19.41
N GLU A 7 -14.91 13.18 -20.61
CA GLU A 7 -16.01 13.64 -21.45
C GLU A 7 -17.39 13.31 -20.83
N PHE A 8 -17.52 12.13 -20.22
CA PHE A 8 -18.71 11.74 -19.48
C PHE A 8 -18.94 12.63 -18.25
N LEU A 9 -17.90 12.88 -17.46
CA LEU A 9 -17.95 13.78 -16.31
C LEU A 9 -18.29 15.21 -16.75
N GLY A 10 -17.66 15.71 -17.81
CA GLY A 10 -17.94 17.03 -18.38
C GLY A 10 -19.42 17.19 -18.73
N ARG A 11 -20.01 16.25 -19.47
CA ARG A 11 -21.45 16.27 -19.81
C ARG A 11 -22.36 16.12 -18.59
N LEU A 12 -21.94 15.34 -17.60
CA LEU A 12 -22.72 15.12 -16.38
C LEU A 12 -22.79 16.38 -15.51
N PHE A 13 -21.68 17.11 -15.39
CA PHE A 13 -21.62 18.39 -14.66
C PHE A 13 -22.28 19.55 -15.42
N ASP A 14 -22.26 19.53 -16.76
CA ASP A 14 -22.99 20.51 -17.57
C ASP A 14 -24.51 20.37 -17.40
N ARG A 15 -24.98 19.15 -17.16
CA ARG A 15 -26.40 18.84 -16.94
C ARG A 15 -26.83 19.01 -15.48
N VAL A 16 -25.93 18.80 -14.53
CA VAL A 16 -26.23 18.76 -13.09
C VAL A 16 -25.33 19.75 -12.36
N SER A 17 -25.92 20.86 -11.92
CA SER A 17 -25.18 21.91 -11.20
C SER A 17 -24.55 21.37 -9.91
N ALA A 18 -23.38 21.90 -9.54
CA ALA A 18 -22.66 21.54 -8.31
C ALA A 18 -23.55 21.50 -7.02
N PRO A 19 -24.45 22.48 -6.77
CA PRO A 19 -25.34 22.38 -5.61
C PRO A 19 -26.36 21.23 -5.71
N THR A 20 -26.78 20.86 -6.92
CA THR A 20 -27.68 19.71 -7.13
C THR A 20 -26.98 18.40 -6.80
N VAL A 21 -25.71 18.24 -7.19
CA VAL A 21 -24.91 17.06 -6.83
C VAL A 21 -24.76 16.95 -5.31
N LEU A 22 -24.46 18.06 -4.64
CA LEU A 22 -24.36 18.10 -3.18
C LEU A 22 -25.70 17.69 -2.52
N LEU A 23 -26.83 18.21 -3.00
CA LEU A 23 -28.15 17.85 -2.49
C LEU A 23 -28.48 16.37 -2.72
N ILE A 24 -28.12 15.79 -3.86
CA ILE A 24 -28.31 14.36 -4.14
C ILE A 24 -27.48 13.52 -3.17
N LEU A 25 -26.23 13.90 -2.91
CA LEU A 25 -25.33 13.21 -1.99
C LEU A 25 -25.86 13.27 -0.54
N ILE A 26 -26.33 14.43 -0.10
CA ILE A 26 -26.96 14.61 1.21
C ILE A 26 -28.27 13.81 1.31
N ALA A 27 -29.09 13.79 0.26
CA ALA A 27 -30.32 13.02 0.25
C ALA A 27 -30.06 11.51 0.31
N LEU A 28 -29.06 11.03 -0.44
CA LEU A 28 -28.66 9.62 -0.47
C LEU A 28 -28.13 9.16 0.90
N THR A 29 -27.22 9.93 1.49
CA THR A 29 -26.65 9.65 2.81
C THR A 29 -27.73 9.68 3.89
N SER A 30 -28.63 10.67 3.84
CA SER A 30 -29.78 10.76 4.75
C SER A 30 -30.71 9.56 4.58
N LEU A 31 -30.99 9.10 3.35
CA LEU A 31 -31.84 7.93 3.09
C LEU A 31 -31.20 6.65 3.66
N ILE A 32 -29.89 6.47 3.50
CA ILE A 32 -29.16 5.33 4.05
C ILE A 32 -29.19 5.36 5.58
N ALA A 33 -28.94 6.52 6.19
CA ALA A 33 -29.01 6.69 7.64
C ALA A 33 -30.42 6.41 8.17
N LEU A 34 -31.45 6.92 7.49
CA LEU A 34 -32.84 6.69 7.84
C LEU A 34 -33.20 5.21 7.71
N LEU A 35 -32.76 4.56 6.62
CA LEU A 35 -32.97 3.14 6.39
C LEU A 35 -32.32 2.32 7.50
N TRP A 36 -31.07 2.63 7.87
CA TRP A 36 -30.34 1.96 8.95
C TRP A 36 -31.01 2.13 10.31
N TYR A 37 -31.55 3.33 10.58
CA TYR A 37 -32.24 3.65 11.82
C TYR A 37 -33.66 3.05 11.89
N PHE A 38 -34.35 2.92 10.75
CA PHE A 38 -35.66 2.25 10.65
C PHE A 38 -35.54 0.71 10.55
N PHE A 39 -34.36 0.19 10.21
CA PHE A 39 -34.11 -1.25 9.99
C PHE A 39 -34.30 -2.19 11.22
N PRO A 40 -34.42 -1.76 12.51
CA PRO A 40 -34.69 -2.72 13.58
C PRO A 40 -36.19 -2.90 13.90
N ARG A 41 -37.13 -2.17 13.26
CA ARG A 41 -38.55 -2.21 13.67
C ARG A 41 -39.45 -3.17 12.87
N TRP A 42 -39.06 -3.62 11.68
CA TRP A 42 -39.93 -4.45 10.82
C TRP A 42 -39.35 -5.83 10.44
N ILE A 43 -38.35 -6.34 11.17
CA ILE A 43 -37.96 -7.75 11.11
C ILE A 43 -38.72 -8.50 12.21
N PRO A 44 -39.84 -9.18 11.90
CA PRO A 44 -40.48 -10.07 12.85
C PRO A 44 -39.53 -11.23 13.18
N ARG A 45 -38.88 -11.17 14.35
CA ARG A 45 -38.11 -12.28 14.96
C ARG A 45 -38.98 -13.48 15.36
N ARG A 46 -40.18 -13.65 14.80
CA ARG A 46 -41.00 -14.86 14.92
C ARG A 46 -40.86 -15.69 13.65
N MET A 47 -39.67 -16.26 13.44
CA MET A 47 -39.60 -17.48 12.64
C MET A 47 -40.44 -18.54 13.37
N PRO A 48 -41.54 -19.08 12.80
CA PRO A 48 -42.17 -20.24 13.39
C PRO A 48 -41.11 -21.34 13.41
N ARG A 49 -40.83 -21.87 14.60
CA ARG A 49 -39.94 -23.02 14.76
C ARG A 49 -40.48 -24.11 13.84
N LEU A 50 -39.82 -24.35 12.71
CA LEU A 50 -40.07 -25.50 11.86
C LEU A 50 -39.74 -26.72 12.74
N ARG A 51 -40.78 -27.23 13.40
CA ARG A 51 -40.78 -28.51 14.10
C ARG A 51 -40.13 -29.49 13.15
N ALA A 52 -39.05 -30.10 13.64
CA ALA A 52 -38.27 -31.11 12.97
C ALA A 52 -39.15 -31.97 12.08
N LEU A 53 -39.08 -31.73 10.76
CA LEU A 53 -39.56 -32.67 9.78
C LEU A 53 -38.69 -33.91 10.00
N ARG A 54 -39.28 -34.94 10.64
CA ARG A 54 -38.71 -36.27 10.77
C ARG A 54 -38.22 -36.68 9.39
N ARG A 55 -36.91 -36.60 9.16
CA ARG A 55 -36.30 -37.14 7.95
C ARG A 55 -36.58 -38.64 7.94
N PRO A 56 -37.22 -39.20 6.91
CA PRO A 56 -37.34 -40.64 6.81
C PRO A 56 -35.92 -41.20 6.73
N ARG A 57 -35.62 -42.18 7.59
CA ARG A 57 -34.37 -42.95 7.56
C ARG A 57 -34.32 -43.74 6.25
N PHE A 58 -33.79 -43.14 5.19
CA PHE A 58 -33.39 -43.87 4.00
C PHE A 58 -32.21 -44.79 4.37
N ARG A 59 -32.50 -46.08 4.49
CA ARG A 59 -31.46 -47.12 4.57
C ARG A 59 -30.85 -47.24 3.17
N LEU A 60 -29.68 -46.63 2.98
CA LEU A 60 -28.86 -46.86 1.79
C LEU A 60 -28.37 -48.33 1.79
N PRO A 61 -28.46 -49.05 0.66
CA PRO A 61 -27.89 -50.39 0.54
C PRO A 61 -26.37 -50.31 0.67
N ARG A 62 -25.78 -51.25 1.41
CA ARG A 62 -24.34 -51.35 1.65
C ARG A 62 -23.62 -51.69 0.35
N TRP A 63 -23.22 -50.67 -0.41
CA TRP A 63 -22.24 -50.83 -1.48
C TRP A 63 -20.87 -51.15 -0.89
N ARG A 64 -20.41 -52.39 -1.12
CA ARG A 64 -19.06 -52.84 -0.80
C ARG A 64 -18.09 -52.26 -1.82
N LEU A 65 -17.47 -51.13 -1.48
CA LEU A 65 -16.35 -50.58 -2.26
C LEU A 65 -15.16 -51.56 -2.18
N PRO A 66 -14.50 -51.87 -3.32
CA PRO A 66 -13.29 -52.68 -3.33
C PRO A 66 -12.16 -51.95 -2.60
N ARG A 67 -11.43 -52.69 -1.75
CA ARG A 67 -10.32 -52.15 -0.95
C ARG A 67 -9.16 -51.76 -1.86
N TRP A 68 -9.11 -50.50 -2.28
CA TRP A 68 -7.89 -49.91 -2.82
C TRP A 68 -6.84 -49.79 -1.70
N LYS A 69 -5.75 -50.55 -1.84
CA LYS A 69 -4.58 -50.45 -0.99
C LYS A 69 -3.79 -49.21 -1.40
N LEU A 70 -3.98 -48.12 -0.67
CA LEU A 70 -3.13 -46.93 -0.80
C LEU A 70 -1.70 -47.25 -0.33
N PRO A 71 -0.66 -46.86 -1.07
CA PRO A 71 0.73 -47.06 -0.67
C PRO A 71 1.05 -46.22 0.58
N LYS A 72 1.71 -46.85 1.57
CA LYS A 72 2.06 -46.23 2.85
C LYS A 72 3.18 -45.20 2.65
N TRP A 73 2.80 -43.94 2.42
CA TRP A 73 3.71 -42.81 2.53
C TRP A 73 4.08 -42.59 4.01
N GLN A 74 5.32 -42.95 4.36
CA GLN A 74 5.87 -42.70 5.69
C GLN A 74 6.29 -41.23 5.79
N LEU A 75 5.43 -40.41 6.40
CA LEU A 75 5.78 -39.04 6.77
C LEU A 75 6.81 -39.07 7.91
N PRO A 76 7.92 -38.32 7.80
CA PRO A 76 8.94 -38.26 8.84
C PRO A 76 8.34 -37.63 10.11
N ARG A 77 8.54 -38.32 11.24
CA ARG A 77 8.01 -37.92 12.55
C ARG A 77 8.70 -36.65 13.05
N TRP A 78 8.10 -35.50 12.76
CA TRP A 78 8.51 -34.22 13.32
C TRP A 78 8.26 -34.21 14.83
N ARG A 79 9.35 -34.36 15.58
CA ARG A 79 9.39 -34.44 17.04
C ARG A 79 8.99 -33.06 17.61
N ARG A 80 7.73 -32.92 18.01
CA ARG A 80 7.21 -31.71 18.67
C ARG A 80 8.00 -31.45 19.96
N ARG A 81 8.96 -30.54 19.90
CA ARG A 81 9.63 -29.98 21.07
C ARG A 81 8.61 -29.10 21.80
N ARG A 82 8.07 -29.65 22.89
CA ARG A 82 7.12 -29.00 23.80
C ARG A 82 7.86 -27.82 24.46
N LYS A 83 7.65 -26.60 23.97
CA LYS A 83 8.01 -25.37 24.70
C LYS A 83 6.81 -24.97 25.56
N GLU A 84 7.06 -24.94 26.86
CA GLU A 84 6.14 -24.49 27.90
C GLU A 84 5.78 -23.02 27.72
N LYS A 85 4.53 -22.69 28.02
CA LYS A 85 4.01 -21.32 28.04
C LYS A 85 4.05 -20.78 29.48
N PRO A 86 4.55 -19.56 29.73
CA PRO A 86 4.10 -18.78 30.87
C PRO A 86 2.75 -18.14 30.53
N LYS A 87 1.81 -18.28 31.46
CA LYS A 87 0.49 -17.66 31.44
C LYS A 87 0.60 -16.21 31.92
N VAL A 88 0.15 -15.22 31.13
CA VAL A 88 -0.57 -14.05 31.66
C VAL A 88 -1.71 -13.67 30.69
N LYS A 89 -2.91 -13.83 31.23
CA LYS A 89 -4.28 -13.33 30.92
C LYS A 89 -4.38 -12.31 29.76
N ALA A 90 -5.02 -12.64 28.63
CA ALA A 90 -6.47 -12.58 28.34
C ALA A 90 -7.04 -11.13 28.37
N LYS A 91 -7.23 -10.44 27.22
CA LYS A 91 -8.30 -10.49 26.17
C LYS A 91 -9.39 -9.42 26.42
N PRO A 92 -10.33 -9.06 25.49
CA PRO A 92 -10.41 -9.15 24.01
C PRO A 92 -10.94 -7.87 23.27
N ALA A 93 -10.46 -7.55 22.04
CA ALA A 93 -11.11 -7.65 20.69
C ALA A 93 -12.05 -6.48 20.26
N PRO A 94 -12.44 -6.26 18.97
CA PRO A 94 -12.21 -7.03 17.71
C PRO A 94 -11.66 -6.20 16.50
N ALA A 95 -10.79 -6.73 15.65
CA ALA A 95 -11.00 -7.41 14.34
C ALA A 95 -11.27 -6.50 13.11
N VAL A 96 -10.45 -6.67 12.05
CA VAL A 96 -10.70 -6.73 10.57
C VAL A 96 -9.38 -6.29 9.89
N ALA A 97 -8.50 -7.20 9.47
CA ALA A 97 -8.35 -7.77 8.12
C ALA A 97 -7.94 -6.76 7.03
N GLU A 98 -6.70 -6.88 6.51
CA GLU A 98 -6.35 -7.09 5.08
C GLU A 98 -4.85 -7.48 4.99
N PRO A 99 -4.46 -8.33 4.02
CA PRO A 99 -3.10 -8.85 3.89
C PRO A 99 -2.23 -7.83 3.14
N VAL A 100 -1.16 -7.39 3.77
CA VAL A 100 -0.06 -6.72 3.05
C VAL A 100 0.84 -7.83 2.53
N ASP A 101 1.09 -7.82 1.23
CA ASP A 101 2.12 -8.63 0.60
C ASP A 101 3.47 -8.31 1.25
N GLU A 102 3.85 -9.12 2.24
CA GLU A 102 5.22 -9.23 2.75
C GLU A 102 6.04 -9.96 1.69
N GLU A 103 6.39 -9.26 0.62
CA GLU A 103 7.61 -9.58 -0.11
C GLU A 103 8.79 -9.18 0.79
N ALA A 104 9.17 -10.14 1.62
CA ALA A 104 10.44 -10.20 2.29
C ALA A 104 11.54 -10.17 1.22
N GLU A 105 11.96 -8.97 0.84
CA GLU A 105 13.15 -8.77 0.05
C GLU A 105 14.36 -9.11 0.92
N ALA A 106 14.89 -10.31 0.69
CA ALA A 106 16.17 -10.73 1.23
C ALA A 106 17.24 -9.67 0.93
N PRO A 107 18.21 -9.43 1.83
CA PRO A 107 19.26 -8.45 1.57
C PRO A 107 20.12 -8.96 0.40
N ALA A 108 19.90 -8.41 -0.79
CA ALA A 108 20.82 -8.60 -1.90
C ALA A 108 22.18 -7.99 -1.49
N PRO A 109 23.30 -8.72 -1.66
CA PRO A 109 24.62 -8.19 -1.35
C PRO A 109 24.88 -6.96 -2.22
N ALA A 110 25.28 -5.85 -1.58
CA ALA A 110 25.65 -4.62 -2.27
C ALA A 110 26.80 -4.92 -3.26
N PRO A 111 26.64 -4.67 -4.57
CA PRO A 111 27.76 -4.77 -5.49
C PRO A 111 28.67 -3.56 -5.25
N VAL A 112 29.78 -3.81 -4.56
CA VAL A 112 30.91 -2.88 -4.52
C VAL A 112 31.50 -2.84 -5.94
N GLY A 113 31.23 -1.76 -6.67
CA GLY A 113 31.77 -1.52 -8.02
C GLY A 113 30.78 -1.68 -9.19
N GLY A 114 29.46 -1.71 -8.95
CA GLY A 114 28.43 -1.76 -10.02
C GLY A 114 27.55 -0.51 -10.11
N LEU A 115 26.89 -0.31 -11.25
CA LEU A 115 25.82 0.69 -11.44
C LEU A 115 24.74 0.52 -10.34
N SER A 116 24.18 1.63 -9.85
CA SER A 116 23.14 1.57 -8.81
C SER A 116 21.90 0.80 -9.29
N LEU A 117 21.02 0.39 -8.37
CA LEU A 117 19.78 -0.29 -8.78
C LEU A 117 18.95 0.60 -9.71
N ALA A 118 18.84 1.89 -9.37
CA ALA A 118 18.17 2.86 -10.23
C ALA A 118 18.79 2.96 -11.63
N ASP A 119 20.11 2.88 -11.75
CA ASP A 119 20.80 2.92 -13.04
C ASP A 119 20.51 1.69 -13.90
N ARG A 120 20.42 0.50 -13.29
CA ARG A 120 20.01 -0.72 -13.99
C ARG A 120 18.57 -0.63 -14.49
N LEU A 121 17.65 -0.17 -13.64
CA LEU A 121 16.25 0.03 -14.00
C LEU A 121 16.11 1.04 -15.16
N ALA A 122 16.84 2.14 -15.11
CA ALA A 122 16.84 3.14 -16.19
C ALA A 122 17.40 2.57 -17.52
N ALA A 123 18.42 1.71 -17.45
CA ALA A 123 18.97 1.03 -18.64
C ALA A 123 17.97 0.05 -19.27
N GLU A 124 17.08 -0.54 -18.46
CA GLU A 124 15.97 -1.39 -18.91
C GLU A 124 14.76 -0.56 -19.42
N GLY A 125 14.83 0.78 -19.39
CA GLY A 125 13.71 1.68 -19.75
C GLY A 125 12.63 1.78 -18.67
N ARG A 126 12.86 1.22 -17.48
CA ARG A 126 11.94 1.21 -16.34
C ARG A 126 12.10 2.47 -15.50
N TYR A 127 11.77 3.61 -16.12
CA TYR A 127 12.04 4.93 -15.55
C TYR A 127 11.25 5.23 -14.28
N ALA A 128 10.02 4.72 -14.14
CA ALA A 128 9.21 4.96 -12.94
C ALA A 128 9.85 4.32 -11.70
N GLU A 129 10.30 3.07 -11.82
CA GLU A 129 10.99 2.37 -10.76
C GLU A 129 12.38 2.97 -10.49
N ALA A 130 13.11 3.37 -11.54
CA ALA A 130 14.39 4.05 -11.38
C ALA A 130 14.25 5.32 -10.52
N ILE A 131 13.26 6.17 -10.84
CA ILE A 131 12.99 7.42 -10.10
C ILE A 131 12.64 7.13 -8.63
N ARG A 132 11.80 6.12 -8.38
CA ARG A 132 11.45 5.70 -7.01
C ARG A 132 12.68 5.26 -6.22
N GLU A 133 13.53 4.42 -6.80
CA GLU A 133 14.75 3.95 -6.13
C GLU A 133 15.76 5.08 -5.92
N ARG A 134 15.91 6.04 -6.85
CA ARG A 134 16.75 7.24 -6.62
C ARG A 134 16.26 8.08 -5.46
N LEU A 135 14.94 8.30 -5.35
CA LEU A 135 14.38 9.04 -4.22
C LEU A 135 14.64 8.30 -2.91
N ARG A 136 14.41 6.98 -2.90
CA ARG A 136 14.66 6.12 -1.73
C ARG A 136 16.13 6.17 -1.30
N GLU A 137 17.06 6.06 -2.24
CA GLU A 137 18.50 6.20 -1.98
C GLU A 137 18.82 7.58 -1.38
N THR A 138 18.26 8.65 -1.96
CA THR A 138 18.46 10.03 -1.48
C THR A 138 17.93 10.23 -0.06
N VAL A 139 16.73 9.73 0.24
CA VAL A 139 16.15 9.76 1.60
C VAL A 139 17.01 8.96 2.57
N THR A 140 17.54 7.82 2.14
CA THR A 140 18.45 7.00 2.95
C THR A 140 19.75 7.75 3.25
N ASP A 141 20.32 8.42 2.26
CA ASP A 141 21.52 9.25 2.42
C ASP A 141 21.29 10.42 3.38
N LEU A 142 20.16 11.11 3.25
CA LEU A 142 19.75 12.20 4.15
C LEU A 142 19.52 11.72 5.58
N THR A 143 18.91 10.55 5.75
CA THR A 143 18.66 9.94 7.06
C THR A 143 19.97 9.50 7.71
N ARG A 144 20.87 8.87 6.95
CA ARG A 144 22.20 8.48 7.42
C ARG A 144 23.03 9.69 7.86
N ALA A 145 22.89 10.81 7.15
CA ALA A 145 23.53 12.08 7.49
C ALA A 145 22.85 12.81 8.67
N GLY A 146 21.74 12.30 9.21
CA GLY A 146 20.99 12.93 10.30
C GLY A 146 20.24 14.21 9.90
N VAL A 147 20.10 14.49 8.61
CA VAL A 147 19.39 15.67 8.10
C VAL A 147 17.88 15.51 8.24
N ILE A 148 17.37 14.29 8.20
CA ILE A 148 15.96 13.96 8.39
C ILE A 148 15.83 12.68 9.22
N THR A 149 14.67 12.53 9.87
CA THR A 149 14.30 11.31 10.59
C THR A 149 12.86 10.92 10.19
N PRO A 150 12.66 10.38 8.97
CA PRO A 150 11.33 10.07 8.46
C PRO A 150 10.68 8.97 9.31
N GLN A 151 9.40 9.14 9.63
CA GLN A 151 8.57 8.16 10.30
C GLN A 151 7.72 7.41 9.25
N PRO A 152 7.18 6.21 9.59
CA PRO A 152 6.18 5.59 8.74
C PRO A 152 5.01 6.55 8.47
N GLY A 153 4.68 6.76 7.19
CA GLY A 153 3.63 7.69 6.76
C GLY A 153 4.08 9.13 6.54
N THR A 154 5.36 9.47 6.72
CA THR A 154 5.88 10.80 6.38
C THR A 154 5.61 11.15 4.92
N THR A 155 5.03 12.33 4.69
CA THR A 155 4.71 12.80 3.34
C THR A 155 5.92 13.42 2.65
N ALA A 156 5.88 13.53 1.32
CA ALA A 156 6.93 14.19 0.53
C ALA A 156 7.14 15.67 0.94
N LEU A 157 6.06 16.38 1.28
CA LEU A 157 6.13 17.77 1.73
C LEU A 157 6.77 17.88 3.12
N GLU A 158 6.43 16.98 4.05
CA GLU A 158 7.06 16.94 5.37
C GLU A 158 8.57 16.65 5.26
N LEU A 159 8.95 15.73 4.37
CA LEU A 159 10.33 15.39 4.10
C LEU A 159 11.15 16.61 3.62
N THR A 160 10.62 17.33 2.64
CA THR A 160 11.26 18.52 2.06
C THR A 160 11.34 19.67 3.06
N THR A 161 10.26 19.90 3.82
CA THR A 161 10.21 20.91 4.88
C THR A 161 11.24 20.62 5.98
N ALA A 162 11.32 19.37 6.44
CA ALA A 162 12.29 18.95 7.45
C ALA A 162 13.73 19.10 6.95
N ALA A 163 14.01 18.65 5.73
CA ALA A 163 15.33 18.79 5.13
C ALA A 163 15.74 20.26 4.96
N ALA A 164 14.81 21.13 4.52
CA ALA A 164 15.07 22.56 4.37
C ALA A 164 15.30 23.26 5.72
N GLY A 165 14.57 22.86 6.77
CA GLY A 165 14.77 23.39 8.13
C GLY A 165 16.14 23.05 8.70
N ASN A 166 16.63 21.84 8.49
CA ASN A 166 17.94 21.40 8.96
C ASN A 166 19.09 21.84 8.05
N ARG A 167 18.83 21.94 6.74
CA ARG A 167 19.83 22.32 5.73
C ARG A 167 19.18 23.02 4.53
N PRO A 168 19.08 24.36 4.54
CA PRO A 168 18.30 25.12 3.54
C PRO A 168 18.69 24.85 2.08
N VAL A 169 19.98 24.61 1.81
CA VAL A 169 20.50 24.33 0.45
C VAL A 169 19.90 23.05 -0.16
N ILE A 170 19.46 22.09 0.66
CA ILE A 170 18.86 20.83 0.18
C ILE A 170 17.39 20.98 -0.21
N GLY A 171 16.70 21.99 0.33
CA GLY A 171 15.26 22.18 0.15
C GLY A 171 14.81 22.20 -1.32
N PRO A 172 15.34 23.13 -2.15
CA PRO A 172 14.94 23.23 -3.56
C PRO A 172 15.20 21.96 -4.39
N PRO A 173 16.40 21.33 -4.39
CA PRO A 173 16.62 20.14 -5.20
C PRO A 173 15.83 18.93 -4.70
N LEU A 174 15.66 18.75 -3.38
CA LEU A 174 14.81 17.69 -2.84
C LEU A 174 13.33 17.92 -3.19
N GLY A 175 12.87 19.17 -3.16
CA GLY A 175 11.53 19.58 -3.57
C GLY A 175 11.22 19.15 -5.00
N GLY A 176 12.07 19.52 -5.94
CA GLY A 176 11.93 19.11 -7.34
C GLY A 176 11.97 17.59 -7.52
N ALA A 177 12.80 16.88 -6.76
CA ALA A 177 12.87 15.41 -6.83
C ALA A 177 11.56 14.77 -6.35
N THR A 178 10.98 15.28 -5.25
CA THR A 178 9.70 14.80 -4.74
C THR A 178 8.51 15.15 -5.63
N GLU A 179 8.57 16.27 -6.34
CA GLU A 179 7.55 16.68 -7.31
C GLU A 179 7.51 15.73 -8.50
N ILE A 180 8.67 15.44 -9.12
CA ILE A 180 8.78 14.46 -10.21
C ILE A 180 8.24 13.09 -9.77
N PHE A 181 8.64 12.64 -8.59
CA PHE A 181 8.13 11.39 -8.03
C PHE A 181 6.60 11.42 -7.87
N SER A 182 6.06 12.52 -7.35
CA SER A 182 4.62 12.67 -7.11
C SER A 182 3.83 12.69 -8.40
N GLU A 183 4.29 13.39 -9.44
CA GLU A 183 3.65 13.42 -10.75
C GLU A 183 3.59 12.02 -11.39
N ILE A 184 4.65 11.24 -11.29
CA ILE A 184 4.74 9.93 -11.91
C ILE A 184 3.94 8.91 -11.11
N TRP A 185 4.16 8.83 -9.80
CA TRP A 185 3.62 7.76 -8.96
C TRP A 185 2.16 8.00 -8.59
N TYR A 186 1.84 9.21 -8.12
CA TYR A 186 0.49 9.58 -7.70
C TYR A 186 -0.30 10.24 -8.83
N GLY A 187 0.35 11.07 -9.65
CA GLY A 187 -0.25 11.70 -10.82
C GLY A 187 -0.44 10.77 -12.03
N ARG A 188 0.05 9.52 -11.94
CA ARG A 188 -0.08 8.48 -12.99
C ARG A 188 0.46 8.93 -14.36
N ARG A 189 1.44 9.83 -14.37
CA ARG A 189 2.11 10.30 -15.59
C ARG A 189 3.12 9.27 -16.07
N ASP A 190 3.18 9.06 -17.37
CA ASP A 190 4.18 8.16 -17.96
C ASP A 190 5.61 8.65 -17.67
N ALA A 191 6.40 7.80 -17.02
CA ALA A 191 7.81 8.06 -16.79
C ALA A 191 8.58 7.99 -18.11
N ARG A 192 9.51 8.92 -18.30
CA ARG A 192 10.32 9.06 -19.52
C ARG A 192 11.77 9.29 -19.11
N ARG A 193 12.68 9.10 -20.06
CA ARG A 193 14.11 9.33 -19.85
C ARG A 193 14.40 10.72 -19.30
N ASP A 194 13.78 11.76 -19.85
CA ASP A 194 13.98 13.14 -19.39
C ASP A 194 13.64 13.33 -17.90
N HIS A 195 12.63 12.61 -17.39
CA HIS A 195 12.29 12.63 -15.98
C HIS A 195 13.37 11.96 -15.11
N ASP A 196 13.93 10.82 -15.54
CA ASP A 196 15.03 10.16 -14.82
C ASP A 196 16.32 11.00 -14.85
N ASP A 197 16.63 11.62 -15.98
CA ASP A 197 17.79 12.50 -16.13
C ASP A 197 17.66 13.72 -15.20
N ARG A 198 16.47 14.34 -15.14
CA ARG A 198 16.20 15.43 -14.20
C ARG A 198 16.26 14.97 -12.75
N MET A 199 15.68 13.82 -12.43
CA MET A 199 15.74 13.22 -11.09
C MET A 199 17.19 12.93 -10.67
N ARG A 200 18.02 12.43 -11.58
CA ARG A 200 19.45 12.18 -11.36
C ARG A 200 20.19 13.48 -11.05
N ALA A 201 19.94 14.55 -11.80
CA ALA A 201 20.55 15.86 -11.55
C ALA A 201 20.19 16.38 -10.14
N LEU A 202 18.89 16.39 -9.79
CA LEU A 202 18.41 16.87 -8.50
C LEU A 202 18.98 16.06 -7.32
N THR A 203 18.99 14.74 -7.43
CA THR A 203 19.55 13.86 -6.38
C THR A 203 21.07 14.00 -6.27
N ALA A 204 21.78 14.27 -7.36
CA ALA A 204 23.21 14.61 -7.34
C ALA A 204 23.47 15.96 -6.64
N GLU A 205 22.64 16.98 -6.88
CA GLU A 205 22.70 18.27 -6.18
C GLU A 205 22.49 18.09 -4.67
N VAL A 206 21.51 17.27 -4.25
CA VAL A 206 21.31 16.93 -2.82
C VAL A 206 22.56 16.27 -2.25
N ARG A 207 23.16 15.31 -2.95
CA ARG A 207 24.37 14.61 -2.49
C ARG A 207 25.59 15.53 -2.40
N ALA A 208 25.77 16.43 -3.37
CA ALA A 208 26.84 17.43 -3.36
C ALA A 208 26.64 18.45 -2.23
N ALA A 209 25.38 18.84 -1.97
CA ALA A 209 25.05 19.65 -0.81
C ALA A 209 25.41 18.88 0.46
N LEU A 210 25.12 17.58 0.59
CA LEU A 210 25.44 16.80 1.78
C LEU A 210 26.94 16.76 2.10
N THR A 211 27.79 16.60 1.09
CA THR A 211 29.25 16.49 1.26
C THR A 211 29.94 17.83 1.48
N SER A 212 29.32 18.95 1.08
CA SER A 212 29.86 20.28 1.37
C SER A 212 29.80 20.57 2.88
N PRO A 213 30.83 21.14 3.51
CA PRO A 213 30.75 21.53 4.92
C PRO A 213 29.73 22.66 5.11
N PRO A 214 28.92 22.64 6.19
CA PRO A 214 28.02 23.74 6.51
C PRO A 214 28.86 24.95 7.00
N GLY A 215 29.22 25.87 6.11
CA GLY A 215 29.83 27.16 6.51
C GLY A 215 31.10 27.59 5.76
N GLY A 216 31.12 27.50 4.43
CA GLY A 216 32.14 28.15 3.61
C GLY A 216 31.72 29.54 3.11
N GLN A 217 31.48 30.50 4.01
CA GLN A 217 31.49 31.92 3.67
C GLN A 217 32.53 32.60 4.57
N ARG A 218 33.60 33.09 3.93
CA ARG A 218 34.56 34.04 4.51
C ARG A 218 34.02 35.44 4.32
#